data_AF-A0A8H4AVL8-F1
#
_entry.id   AF-A0A8H4AVL8-F1
#
_cell.length_a   1.000
_cell.length_b   1.000
_cell.length_c   1.000
_cell.angle_alpha   90.00
_cell.angle_beta   90.00
_cell.angle_gamma   90.00
#
_symmetry.space_group_name_H-M   'P 1'
#
loop_
_entity.id
_entity.type
_entity.pdbx_description
1 polymer ?
#
loop_
_entity_poly.entity_id
_entity_poly.type
_entity_poly.pdbx_seq_one_letter_code
_entity_poly.pdbx_strand_id
1 'polypeptide(L)'
;MVFHYLEPIDFGLIFLGVKEVAPEPIIRNTDSNLYHKLLIKDDIAVSSNGAHLCLSGLISHVKCGYMKALSGFASNGEVFHENIFVVSVHSLSGDSGGPMFSYIQNQMLVSLNGILTGGLGDNINGSISGVITMSSILNIVNITLVKVT
;
A
#
# COMPACT_ATOMS: atom_id res chain seq x y z
N MET A 1 16.49 13.88 15.93
CA MET A 1 15.74 13.39 14.77
C MET A 1 15.85 14.45 13.70
N VAL A 2 16.56 14.16 12.60
CA VAL A 2 16.75 15.13 11.51
C VAL A 2 15.63 14.85 10.50
N PHE A 3 14.68 15.77 10.37
CA PHE A 3 13.65 15.70 9.35
C PHE A 3 14.18 16.36 8.08
N HIS A 4 14.57 15.55 7.10
CA HIS A 4 14.75 16.04 5.73
C HIS A 4 13.38 15.99 5.06
N TYR A 5 12.76 17.15 4.85
CA TYR A 5 11.58 17.30 3.99
C TYR A 5 11.98 17.00 2.54
N LEU A 6 11.93 15.73 2.16
CA LEU A 6 12.02 15.25 0.79
C LEU A 6 10.59 15.14 0.24
N GLU A 7 9.79 16.21 0.26
CA GLU A 7 8.36 16.14 -0.07
C GLU A 7 8.12 16.16 -1.57
N PRO A 8 7.99 14.96 -2.17
CA PRO A 8 6.74 14.68 -2.86
C PRO A 8 6.10 13.33 -2.48
N ILE A 9 6.78 12.49 -1.68
CA ILE A 9 6.35 11.10 -1.43
C ILE A 9 6.18 10.82 0.07
N ASP A 10 4.97 10.42 0.45
CA ASP A 10 4.60 10.07 1.83
C ASP A 10 4.97 8.62 2.16
N PHE A 11 6.17 8.40 2.71
CA PHE A 11 6.60 7.10 3.21
C PHE A 11 7.57 7.23 4.39
N GLY A 12 7.67 6.17 5.19
CA GLY A 12 8.64 6.05 6.28
C GLY A 12 9.29 4.67 6.29
N LEU A 13 10.57 4.61 6.68
CA LEU A 13 11.29 3.36 6.87
C LEU A 13 11.59 3.12 8.36
N ILE A 14 11.36 1.89 8.81
CA ILE A 14 11.66 1.46 10.17
C ILE A 14 12.86 0.52 10.12
N PHE A 15 13.97 0.92 10.75
CA PHE A 15 15.13 0.06 10.91
C PHE A 15 14.94 -0.87 12.11
N LEU A 16 14.90 -2.19 11.86
CA LEU A 16 14.63 -3.18 12.90
C LEU A 16 15.81 -3.38 13.86
N GLY A 17 17.07 -3.17 13.43
CA GLY A 17 18.26 -3.15 14.29
C GLY A 17 18.59 -4.42 15.11
N VAL A 18 17.77 -5.47 15.04
CA VAL A 18 17.90 -6.69 15.84
C VAL A 18 18.11 -7.88 14.90
N LYS A 19 19.21 -8.63 15.10
CA LYS A 19 19.58 -9.77 14.25
C LYS A 19 18.58 -10.93 14.32
N GLU A 20 17.80 -11.01 15.39
CA GLU A 20 16.84 -12.09 15.66
C GLU A 20 15.46 -11.84 15.03
N VAL A 21 15.19 -10.63 14.53
CA VAL A 21 13.92 -10.27 13.89
C VAL A 21 14.15 -10.09 12.39
N ALA A 22 13.76 -11.10 11.62
CA ALA A 22 13.79 -11.04 10.16
C ALA A 22 12.38 -10.74 9.62
N PRO A 23 12.23 -9.85 8.63
CA PRO A 23 10.95 -9.63 7.96
C PRO A 23 10.54 -10.89 7.18
N GLU A 24 9.29 -11.32 7.35
CA GLU A 24 8.68 -12.36 6.53
C GLU A 24 7.93 -11.71 5.35
N PRO A 25 7.93 -12.33 4.14
CA PRO A 25 7.24 -11.80 2.95
C PRO A 25 5.72 -12.01 3.04
N ILE A 26 5.07 -11.46 4.09
CA ILE A 26 3.69 -11.78 4.45
C ILE A 26 2.86 -10.52 4.66
N ILE A 27 1.67 -10.50 4.06
CA ILE A 27 0.60 -9.54 4.36
C ILE A 27 -0.44 -10.23 5.24
N ARG A 28 -0.89 -9.54 6.30
CA ARG A 28 -1.93 -10.03 7.21
C ARG A 28 -3.29 -10.03 6.51
N ASN A 29 -4.08 -11.07 6.73
CA ASN A 29 -5.47 -11.16 6.27
C ASN A 29 -6.35 -11.74 7.38
N THR A 30 -6.50 -10.95 8.46
CA THR A 30 -7.04 -11.37 9.75
C THR A 30 -8.38 -12.11 9.63
N ASP A 31 -9.27 -11.61 8.77
CA ASP A 31 -10.66 -12.10 8.68
C ASP A 31 -10.82 -13.38 7.85
N SER A 32 -9.78 -13.82 7.13
CA SER A 32 -9.87 -15.00 6.29
C SER A 32 -9.53 -16.28 7.05
N ASN A 33 -10.52 -17.12 7.30
CA ASN A 33 -10.33 -18.42 7.96
C ASN A 33 -9.39 -19.39 7.21
N LEU A 34 -9.25 -19.22 5.88
CA LEU A 34 -8.43 -20.11 5.05
C LEU A 34 -7.05 -19.53 4.77
N TYR A 35 -6.95 -18.21 4.62
CA TYR A 35 -5.75 -17.52 4.16
C TYR A 35 -5.42 -16.34 5.05
N HIS A 36 -5.15 -16.60 6.33
CA HIS A 36 -4.78 -15.56 7.32
C HIS A 36 -3.48 -14.81 6.98
N LYS A 37 -2.63 -15.42 6.13
CA LYS A 37 -1.33 -14.91 5.69
C LYS A 37 -1.29 -14.97 4.17
N LEU A 38 -1.05 -13.84 3.53
CA LEU A 38 -0.88 -13.71 2.08
C LEU A 38 0.62 -13.59 1.78
N LEU A 39 1.13 -14.38 0.84
CA LEU A 39 2.55 -14.45 0.52
C LEU A 39 2.88 -13.49 -0.62
N ILE A 40 3.85 -12.60 -0.38
CA ILE A 40 4.32 -11.63 -1.36
C ILE A 40 5.22 -12.34 -2.37
N LYS A 41 4.78 -12.43 -3.62
CA LYS A 41 5.53 -13.08 -4.71
C LYS A 41 6.35 -12.07 -5.51
N ASP A 42 5.77 -10.91 -5.79
CA ASP A 42 6.40 -9.86 -6.57
C ASP A 42 5.88 -8.47 -6.17
N ASP A 43 6.39 -7.44 -6.85
CA ASP A 43 6.04 -6.02 -6.72
C ASP A 43 5.58 -5.44 -8.07
N ILE A 44 5.00 -6.27 -8.92
CA ILE A 44 4.51 -5.85 -10.24
C ILE A 44 3.22 -5.06 -10.03
N ALA A 45 3.35 -3.73 -10.10
CA ALA A 45 2.22 -2.83 -9.96
C ALA A 45 1.16 -3.06 -11.07
N VAL A 46 -0.11 -2.92 -10.71
CA VAL A 46 -1.20 -2.83 -11.69
C VAL A 46 -1.00 -1.61 -12.59
N SER A 47 -1.34 -1.75 -13.86
CA SER A 47 -1.07 -0.73 -14.89
C SER A 47 -2.32 -0.28 -15.64
N SER A 48 -3.52 -0.55 -15.11
CA SER A 48 -4.78 -0.21 -15.77
C SER A 48 -5.82 0.32 -14.79
N ASN A 49 -6.62 1.28 -15.26
CA ASN A 49 -7.84 1.69 -14.56
C ASN A 49 -8.82 0.52 -14.50
N GLY A 50 -9.51 0.37 -13.38
CA GLY A 50 -10.37 -0.77 -13.11
C GLY A 50 -9.63 -2.03 -12.64
N ALA A 51 -8.29 -2.02 -12.55
CA ALA A 51 -7.55 -3.12 -11.94
C ALA A 51 -7.92 -3.27 -10.45
N HIS A 52 -7.99 -4.51 -9.98
CA HIS A 52 -8.34 -4.82 -8.61
C HIS A 52 -7.15 -4.59 -7.67
N LEU A 53 -7.40 -3.85 -6.58
CA LEU A 53 -6.41 -3.58 -5.54
C LEU A 53 -7.04 -3.73 -4.16
N CYS A 54 -6.28 -4.26 -3.21
CA CYS A 54 -6.67 -4.45 -1.83
C CYS A 54 -5.71 -3.74 -0.89
N LEU A 55 -6.26 -3.21 0.19
CA LEU A 55 -5.57 -2.77 1.38
C LEU A 55 -5.56 -3.93 2.39
N SER A 56 -4.48 -4.08 3.15
CA SER A 56 -4.53 -4.72 4.47
C SER A 56 -4.23 -3.68 5.53
N GLY A 57 -5.29 -3.20 6.19
CA GLY A 57 -5.22 -2.20 7.25
C GLY A 57 -5.19 -2.82 8.64
N LEU A 58 -4.74 -2.04 9.63
CA LEU A 58 -4.84 -2.44 11.04
C LEU A 58 -6.29 -2.43 11.52
N ILE A 59 -7.09 -1.46 11.07
CA ILE A 59 -8.45 -1.20 11.53
C ILE A 59 -9.48 -1.70 10.53
N SER A 60 -9.33 -1.37 9.24
CA SER A 60 -10.28 -1.83 8.21
C SER A 60 -10.05 -3.28 7.78
N HIS A 61 -8.94 -3.89 8.22
CA HIS A 61 -8.50 -5.21 7.78
C HIS A 61 -8.37 -5.27 6.25
N VAL A 62 -8.70 -6.39 5.61
CA VAL A 62 -8.61 -6.50 4.16
C VAL A 62 -9.83 -5.87 3.50
N LYS A 63 -9.61 -4.79 2.75
CA LYS A 63 -10.63 -4.12 1.93
C LYS A 63 -10.14 -4.01 0.50
N CYS A 64 -11.00 -4.36 -0.44
CA CYS A 64 -10.67 -4.34 -1.86
C CYS A 64 -11.53 -3.35 -2.63
N GLY A 65 -10.98 -2.91 -3.74
CA GLY A 65 -11.54 -1.89 -4.61
C GLY A 65 -10.86 -1.90 -5.95
N TYR A 66 -11.01 -0.80 -6.68
CA TYR A 66 -10.54 -0.70 -8.05
C TYR A 66 -9.71 0.55 -8.26
N MET A 67 -8.74 0.43 -9.15
CA MET A 67 -7.93 1.53 -9.61
C MET A 67 -8.80 2.58 -10.32
N LYS A 68 -8.80 3.82 -9.84
CA LYS A 68 -9.52 4.95 -10.48
C LYS A 68 -8.61 5.78 -11.37
N ALA A 69 -7.38 6.03 -10.92
CA ALA A 69 -6.36 6.72 -11.72
C ALA A 69 -4.95 6.25 -11.33
N LEU A 70 -4.11 6.04 -12.34
CA LEU A 70 -2.69 5.68 -12.20
C LEU A 70 -1.79 6.87 -11.83
N SER A 71 -2.30 8.09 -11.93
CA SER A 71 -1.58 9.30 -11.57
C SER A 71 -2.56 10.32 -11.02
N GLY A 72 -2.44 10.64 -9.74
CA GLY A 72 -3.19 11.68 -9.06
C GLY A 72 -2.29 12.53 -8.17
N PHE A 73 -2.92 13.42 -7.43
CA PHE A 73 -2.27 14.23 -6.40
C PHE A 73 -3.18 14.35 -5.17
N ALA A 74 -2.57 14.63 -4.02
CA ALA A 74 -3.26 14.95 -2.78
C ALA A 74 -2.60 16.16 -2.12
N SER A 75 -3.41 17.03 -1.52
CA SER A 75 -2.91 18.17 -0.75
C SER A 75 -3.84 18.51 0.40
N ASN A 76 -3.25 18.94 1.51
CA ASN A 76 -3.96 19.53 2.64
C ASN A 76 -3.76 21.05 2.74
N GLY A 77 -3.23 21.69 1.69
CA GLY A 77 -2.90 23.12 1.65
C GLY A 77 -1.49 23.46 2.14
N GLU A 78 -0.85 22.59 2.92
CA GLU A 78 0.54 22.76 3.40
C GLU A 78 1.49 21.80 2.70
N VAL A 79 1.04 20.56 2.47
CA VAL A 79 1.79 19.48 1.85
C VAL A 79 1.15 19.12 0.52
N PHE A 80 1.98 18.75 -0.46
CA PHE A 80 1.56 18.33 -1.80
C PHE A 80 2.25 17.01 -2.18
N HIS A 81 1.45 15.99 -2.47
CA HIS A 81 1.91 14.69 -2.95
C HIS A 81 1.40 14.47 -4.38
N GLU A 82 2.30 14.07 -5.27
CA GLU A 82 1.99 13.75 -6.67
C GLU A 82 2.38 12.32 -7.01
N ASN A 83 2.02 11.86 -8.21
CA ASN A 83 2.28 10.50 -8.69
C ASN A 83 1.69 9.41 -7.77
N ILE A 84 0.54 9.71 -7.16
CA ILE A 84 -0.18 8.76 -6.31
C ILE A 84 -1.16 7.93 -7.15
N PHE A 85 -1.29 6.66 -6.82
CA PHE A 85 -2.39 5.83 -7.30
C PHE A 85 -3.67 6.22 -6.54
N VAL A 86 -4.76 6.44 -7.26
CA VAL A 86 -6.08 6.78 -6.69
C VAL A 86 -7.00 5.56 -6.76
N VAL A 87 -7.26 4.89 -5.65
CA VAL A 87 -8.05 3.64 -5.57
C VAL A 87 -9.40 3.86 -4.88
N SER A 88 -10.44 3.13 -5.27
CA SER A 88 -11.70 3.11 -4.53
C SER A 88 -11.71 2.04 -3.44
N VAL A 89 -10.83 2.22 -2.46
CA VAL A 89 -10.76 1.35 -1.28
C VAL A 89 -11.17 2.16 -0.07
N HIS A 90 -12.04 1.56 0.76
CA HIS A 90 -12.42 2.12 2.04
C HIS A 90 -11.30 1.88 3.05
N SER A 91 -10.68 2.96 3.51
CA SER A 91 -9.66 2.97 4.55
C SER A 91 -10.15 3.76 5.76
N LEU A 92 -9.62 3.43 6.94
CA LEU A 92 -9.93 4.09 8.19
C LEU A 92 -8.65 4.70 8.80
N SER A 93 -8.83 5.71 9.64
CA SER A 93 -7.72 6.28 10.42
C SER A 93 -7.02 5.18 11.21
N GLY A 94 -5.71 5.04 11.00
CA GLY A 94 -4.90 3.94 11.55
C GLY A 94 -4.45 2.91 10.51
N ASP A 95 -4.99 2.94 9.29
CA ASP A 95 -4.55 2.05 8.21
C ASP A 95 -3.37 2.59 7.39
N SER A 96 -2.99 3.87 7.56
CA SER A 96 -1.88 4.51 6.85
C SER A 96 -0.57 3.72 7.00
N GLY A 97 0.17 3.58 5.91
CA GLY A 97 1.33 2.70 5.79
C GLY A 97 0.99 1.23 5.54
N GLY A 98 -0.30 0.85 5.60
CA GLY A 98 -0.77 -0.50 5.30
C GLY A 98 -0.48 -0.91 3.85
N PRO A 99 -0.14 -2.18 3.59
CA PRO A 99 0.23 -2.63 2.26
C PRO A 99 -0.97 -2.65 1.30
N MET A 100 -0.72 -2.18 0.08
CA MET A 100 -1.62 -2.21 -1.05
C MET A 100 -1.17 -3.30 -2.02
N PHE A 101 -2.04 -4.22 -2.36
CA PHE A 101 -1.68 -5.43 -3.11
C PHE A 101 -2.76 -5.88 -4.09
N SER A 102 -2.37 -6.71 -5.06
CA SER A 102 -3.29 -7.42 -5.95
C SER A 102 -3.08 -8.93 -5.82
N TYR A 103 -4.15 -9.70 -5.99
CA TYR A 103 -4.08 -11.16 -5.93
C TYR A 103 -3.52 -11.76 -7.24
N ILE A 104 -2.65 -12.76 -7.10
CA ILE A 104 -2.11 -13.55 -8.21
C ILE A 104 -2.81 -14.91 -8.21
N GLN A 105 -3.85 -15.04 -9.04
CA GLN A 105 -4.58 -16.27 -9.42
C GLN A 105 -5.28 -17.08 -8.29
N ASN A 106 -4.64 -17.33 -7.14
CA ASN A 106 -5.07 -18.33 -6.14
C ASN A 106 -5.38 -17.76 -4.75
N GLN A 107 -5.63 -16.45 -4.63
CA GLN A 107 -5.97 -15.74 -3.38
C GLN A 107 -4.97 -15.86 -2.20
N MET A 108 -3.89 -16.64 -2.34
CA MET A 108 -2.78 -16.72 -1.38
C MET A 108 -1.56 -15.88 -1.80
N LEU A 109 -1.26 -15.87 -3.09
CA LEU A 109 -0.12 -15.15 -3.64
C LEU A 109 -0.55 -13.74 -4.03
N VAL A 110 0.28 -12.76 -3.72
CA VAL A 110 0.00 -11.35 -3.98
C VAL A 110 1.19 -10.64 -4.59
N SER A 111 0.88 -9.62 -5.39
CA SER A 111 1.83 -8.60 -5.82
C SER A 111 1.70 -7.39 -4.89
N LEU A 112 2.81 -6.95 -4.28
CA LEU A 112 2.84 -5.74 -3.47
C LEU A 112 2.94 -4.50 -4.38
N ASN A 113 1.87 -3.73 -4.45
CA ASN A 113 1.77 -2.58 -5.36
C ASN A 113 2.24 -1.28 -4.71
N GLY A 114 2.09 -1.15 -3.38
CA GLY A 114 2.46 0.06 -2.67
C GLY A 114 2.04 0.08 -1.21
N ILE A 115 1.98 1.27 -0.63
CA ILE A 115 1.48 1.54 0.71
C ILE A 115 0.37 2.60 0.67
N LEU A 116 -0.59 2.48 1.57
CA LEU A 116 -1.64 3.49 1.76
C LEU A 116 -1.04 4.76 2.36
N THR A 117 -1.27 5.93 1.74
CA THR A 117 -0.96 7.23 2.36
C THR A 117 -2.14 7.68 3.24
N GLY A 118 -3.33 7.76 2.65
CA GLY A 118 -4.55 8.14 3.33
C GLY A 118 -5.77 8.03 2.41
N GLY A 119 -6.91 8.52 2.87
CA GLY A 119 -8.14 8.48 2.10
C GLY A 119 -9.10 9.59 2.45
N LEU A 120 -10.03 9.84 1.54
CA LEU A 120 -11.18 10.71 1.70
C LEU A 120 -12.39 9.81 1.95
N GLY A 121 -13.00 10.00 3.12
CA GLY A 121 -14.19 9.27 3.55
C GLY A 121 -15.43 9.57 2.70
N ASP A 122 -16.49 8.79 2.96
CA ASP A 122 -17.72 8.64 2.16
C ASP A 122 -18.28 9.94 1.55
N ASN A 123 -17.80 10.22 0.35
CA ASN A 123 -18.42 11.18 -0.55
C ASN A 123 -19.44 10.46 -1.43
N ILE A 124 -20.23 11.24 -2.18
CA ILE A 124 -21.29 10.77 -3.11
C ILE A 124 -20.76 9.73 -4.12
N ASN A 125 -19.43 9.67 -4.35
CA ASN A 125 -18.76 8.78 -5.29
C ASN A 125 -18.08 7.54 -4.64
N GLY A 126 -18.32 7.30 -3.34
CA GLY A 126 -17.65 6.25 -2.56
C GLY A 126 -16.29 6.68 -2.01
N SER A 127 -15.69 5.82 -1.19
CA SER A 127 -14.39 6.10 -0.54
C SER A 127 -13.26 6.08 -1.57
N ILE A 128 -12.36 7.06 -1.47
CA ILE A 128 -11.17 7.18 -2.34
C ILE A 128 -9.93 7.20 -1.46
N SER A 129 -8.94 6.38 -1.79
CA SER A 129 -7.67 6.31 -1.09
C SER A 129 -6.49 6.56 -2.03
N GLY A 130 -5.45 7.20 -1.51
CA GLY A 130 -4.18 7.41 -2.18
C GLY A 130 -3.19 6.29 -1.85
N VAL A 131 -2.39 5.89 -2.83
CA VAL A 131 -1.37 4.85 -2.70
C VAL A 131 -0.04 5.35 -3.26
N ILE A 132 1.02 5.21 -2.47
CA ILE A 132 2.39 5.39 -2.93
C ILE A 132 2.89 4.05 -3.46
N THR A 133 3.36 4.02 -4.70
CA THR A 133 3.79 2.77 -5.35
C THR A 133 5.11 2.26 -4.79
N MET A 134 5.30 0.93 -4.81
CA MET A 134 6.58 0.34 -4.43
C MET A 134 7.73 0.83 -5.32
N SER A 135 7.49 1.02 -6.62
CA SER A 135 8.50 1.56 -7.54
C SER A 135 8.99 2.94 -7.11
N SER A 136 8.09 3.84 -6.69
CA SER A 136 8.45 5.17 -6.22
C SER A 136 9.32 5.12 -4.97
N ILE A 137 9.02 4.21 -4.04
CA ILE A 137 9.81 4.03 -2.81
C ILE A 137 11.20 3.45 -3.15
N LEU A 138 11.24 2.34 -3.89
CA LEU A 138 12.47 1.63 -4.23
C LEU A 138 13.42 2.44 -5.13
N ASN A 139 12.91 3.42 -5.88
CA ASN A 139 13.74 4.35 -6.65
C ASN A 139 14.48 5.37 -5.76
N ILE A 140 13.96 5.66 -4.57
CA ILE A 140 14.57 6.61 -3.63
C ILE A 140 15.52 5.88 -2.68
N VAL A 141 15.18 4.64 -2.30
CA VAL A 141 15.92 3.90 -1.28
C VAL A 141 16.54 2.62 -1.85
N ASN A 142 17.80 2.39 -1.52
CA ASN A 142 18.53 1.20 -1.96
C ASN A 142 18.24 -0.01 -1.04
N ILE A 143 17.01 -0.51 -1.10
CA ILE A 143 16.56 -1.70 -0.36
C ILE A 143 15.95 -2.72 -1.31
N THR A 144 15.87 -3.98 -0.88
CA THR A 144 15.23 -5.04 -1.64
C THR A 144 14.02 -5.56 -0.88
N LEU A 145 12.91 -5.71 -1.58
CA LEU A 145 11.71 -6.32 -1.02
C LEU A 145 11.93 -7.83 -0.79
N VAL A 146 11.57 -8.30 0.40
CA VAL A 146 11.58 -9.73 0.73
C VAL A 146 10.35 -10.38 0.09
N LYS A 147 10.57 -11.46 -0.68
CA LYS A 147 9.55 -12.14 -1.50
C LYS A 147 9.69 -13.65 -1.36
N VAL A 148 8.63 -14.40 -1.63
CA VAL A 148 8.71 -15.86 -1.80
C VAL A 148 9.25 -16.20 -3.19
N THR A 149 10.08 -17.24 -3.28
CA THR A 149 10.63 -17.80 -4.53
C THR A 149 9.64 -18.73 -5.23
#